data_AF-A0A840ITE8-F1
#
_entry.id   AF-A0A840ITE8-F1
#
_cell.length_a   1.000
_cell.length_b   1.000
_cell.length_c   1.000
_cell.angle_alpha   90.00
_cell.angle_beta   90.00
_cell.angle_gamma   90.00
#
_symmetry.space_group_name_H-M   'P 1'
#
loop_
_entity.id
_entity.type
_entity.pdbx_description
1 polymer ?
#
loop_
_entity_poly.entity_id
_entity_poly.type
_entity_poly.pdbx_seq_one_letter_code
_entity_poly.pdbx_strand_id
1 'polypeptide(L)'
;MYSAAFLATIPSPDRGVWHLGPIPIRAYALCIIAGIILAIWWGERRWAARGGTQGTVLDVAVFAVPFGLVGGRIYHVITDPELYFTEGRNPWNAFAIWDGGLGIWGAVALGGVGAWIACRRKGIPLPALADAIAPGIIAAQAIGRLGNYFNQELYGAHTDLPWGLEIYQRFNPQTGAPDGLAGVATGNIPLPDSPVHPTFLYELIWNLLIAALVVWADRRFKLGHGRAFALYVGGYTVGRCWIELMRTDTANHILGLRVNVWTSILVFAGAVVYLVVAGRRGPREAPESLRSKDDERRTADTADPAAEPADPESTSDTEARDEVPATAKGEPERPGES
;
A
#
# COMPACT_ATOMS: atom_id res chain seq x y z
N MET A 1 -10.34 29.93 -38.23
CA MET A 1 -9.79 28.86 -37.37
C MET A 1 -9.80 29.43 -35.97
N TYR A 2 -10.73 28.98 -35.12
CA TYR A 2 -10.89 29.57 -33.79
C TYR A 2 -9.69 29.18 -32.92
N SER A 3 -8.84 30.14 -32.55
CA SER A 3 -7.97 30.02 -31.38
C SER A 3 -8.89 29.98 -30.16
N ALA A 4 -9.22 28.79 -29.69
CA ALA A 4 -9.63 28.65 -28.30
C ALA A 4 -8.38 28.95 -27.46
N ALA A 5 -8.31 30.16 -26.90
CA ALA A 5 -7.36 30.45 -25.85
C ALA A 5 -7.74 29.59 -24.64
N PHE A 6 -7.05 28.47 -24.46
CA PHE A 6 -7.15 27.65 -23.26
C PHE A 6 -6.55 28.44 -22.10
N LEU A 7 -7.40 29.16 -21.35
CA LEU A 7 -6.98 29.92 -20.17
C LEU A 7 -6.75 29.04 -18.92
N ALA A 8 -7.00 27.73 -19.01
CA ALA A 8 -7.07 26.83 -17.84
C ALA A 8 -6.38 25.46 -18.00
N THR A 9 -5.68 25.21 -19.12
CA THR A 9 -4.95 23.96 -19.33
C THR A 9 -3.81 23.78 -18.34
N ILE A 10 -3.46 22.53 -18.08
CA ILE A 10 -2.41 22.17 -17.13
C ILE A 10 -1.11 21.99 -17.94
N PRO A 11 -0.10 22.86 -17.80
CA PRO A 11 1.18 22.66 -18.46
C PRO A 11 1.91 21.49 -17.81
N SER A 12 2.42 20.54 -18.59
CA SER A 12 3.35 19.55 -18.02
C SER A 12 4.72 20.15 -17.72
N PRO A 13 5.51 19.56 -16.81
CA PRO A 13 6.84 20.07 -16.49
C PRO A 13 7.77 20.04 -17.70
N ASP A 14 8.70 21.00 -17.79
CA ASP A 14 9.69 21.11 -18.87
C ASP A 14 10.63 19.90 -18.93
N ARG A 15 10.93 19.31 -17.78
CA ARG A 15 11.79 18.12 -17.64
C ARG A 15 11.34 17.20 -16.51
N GLY A 16 11.66 15.91 -16.63
CA GLY A 16 11.43 14.90 -15.57
C GLY A 16 12.71 14.42 -14.86
N VAL A 17 13.89 14.85 -15.34
CA VAL A 17 15.19 14.40 -14.88
C VAL A 17 16.13 15.59 -14.65
N TRP A 18 16.83 15.57 -13.53
CA TRP A 18 17.92 16.50 -13.21
C TRP A 18 19.21 15.70 -13.02
N HIS A 19 20.35 16.25 -13.42
CA HIS A 19 21.64 15.56 -13.28
C HIS A 19 22.48 16.19 -12.18
N LEU A 20 22.88 15.38 -11.19
CA LEU A 20 23.89 15.74 -10.20
C LEU A 20 25.20 15.04 -10.59
N GLY A 21 26.01 15.73 -11.41
CA GLY A 21 27.14 15.09 -12.09
C GLY A 21 26.67 13.91 -12.95
N PRO A 22 27.23 12.70 -12.79
CA PRO A 22 26.82 11.53 -13.57
C PRO A 22 25.50 10.90 -13.10
N ILE A 23 24.93 11.34 -11.97
CA ILE A 23 23.77 10.70 -11.34
C ILE A 23 22.47 11.36 -11.80
N PRO A 24 21.58 10.66 -12.51
CA PRO A 24 20.26 11.18 -12.88
C PRO A 24 19.29 11.08 -11.68
N ILE A 25 18.79 12.23 -11.24
CA ILE A 25 17.71 12.38 -10.27
C ILE A 25 16.39 12.45 -11.06
N ARG A 26 15.58 11.39 -10.97
CA ARG A 26 14.31 11.29 -11.70
C ARG A 26 13.15 11.67 -10.78
N ALA A 27 12.30 12.60 -11.21
CA ALA A 27 11.09 12.98 -10.47
C ALA A 27 10.22 11.75 -10.14
N TYR A 28 10.08 10.85 -11.10
CA TYR A 28 9.35 9.59 -10.96
C TYR A 28 9.86 8.75 -9.77
N ALA A 29 11.18 8.62 -9.62
CA ALA A 29 11.78 7.87 -8.52
C ALA A 29 11.53 8.56 -7.18
N LEU A 30 11.60 9.90 -7.12
CA LEU A 30 11.29 10.67 -5.93
C LEU A 30 9.81 10.50 -5.51
N CYS A 31 8.88 10.52 -6.47
CA CYS A 31 7.46 10.25 -6.22
C CYS A 31 7.23 8.84 -5.66
N ILE A 32 7.90 7.82 -6.20
CA ILE A 32 7.81 6.45 -5.68
C ILE A 32 8.33 6.37 -4.24
N ILE A 33 9.51 6.94 -3.96
CA ILE A 33 10.10 6.94 -2.61
C ILE A 33 9.17 7.66 -1.63
N ALA A 34 8.64 8.82 -1.99
CA ALA A 34 7.68 9.55 -1.17
C ALA A 34 6.41 8.72 -0.91
N GLY A 35 5.91 8.02 -1.93
CA GLY A 35 4.80 7.08 -1.81
C GLY A 35 5.09 5.93 -0.83
N ILE A 36 6.25 5.30 -0.93
CA ILE A 36 6.67 4.21 -0.02
C ILE A 36 6.75 4.72 1.43
N ILE A 37 7.37 5.88 1.65
CA ILE A 37 7.46 6.50 2.98
C ILE A 37 6.06 6.77 3.53
N LEU A 38 5.16 7.34 2.72
CA LEU A 38 3.76 7.57 3.12
C LEU A 38 3.04 6.27 3.48
N ALA A 39 3.18 5.22 2.66
CA ALA A 39 2.52 3.94 2.88
C ALA A 39 2.99 3.28 4.18
N ILE A 40 4.30 3.31 4.45
CA ILE A 40 4.89 2.77 5.69
C ILE A 40 4.42 3.61 6.88
N TRP A 41 4.61 4.93 6.85
CA TRP A 41 4.26 5.80 7.97
C TRP A 41 2.77 5.75 8.33
N TRP A 42 1.90 5.82 7.32
CA TRP A 42 0.46 5.78 7.56
C TRP A 42 0.00 4.37 7.95
N GLY A 43 0.54 3.34 7.29
CA GLY A 43 0.32 1.94 7.63
C GLY A 43 0.69 1.63 9.08
N GLU A 44 1.86 2.11 9.53
CA GLU A 44 2.38 1.93 10.88
C GLU A 44 1.45 2.57 11.92
N ARG A 45 1.02 3.81 11.69
CA ARG A 45 0.03 4.47 12.57
C ARG A 45 -1.28 3.71 12.67
N ARG A 46 -1.77 3.15 11.55
CA ARG A 46 -3.01 2.37 11.52
C ARG A 46 -2.84 0.99 12.15
N TRP A 47 -1.69 0.36 11.98
CA TRP A 47 -1.34 -0.92 12.60
C TRP A 47 -1.27 -0.78 14.12
N ALA A 48 -0.55 0.23 14.62
CA ALA A 48 -0.47 0.55 16.04
C ALA A 48 -1.86 0.87 16.63
N ALA A 49 -2.69 1.65 15.93
CA ALA A 49 -4.06 1.95 16.36
C ALA A 49 -4.98 0.72 16.42
N ARG A 50 -4.62 -0.39 15.78
CA ARG A 50 -5.33 -1.68 15.88
C ARG A 50 -4.80 -2.56 17.03
N GLY A 51 -3.72 -2.15 17.69
CA GLY A 51 -3.06 -2.90 18.77
C GLY A 51 -1.82 -3.69 18.33
N GLY A 52 -1.37 -3.51 17.09
CA GLY A 52 -0.17 -4.18 16.58
C GLY A 52 1.14 -3.54 17.08
N THR A 53 2.21 -4.35 17.14
CA THR A 53 3.54 -3.89 17.60
C THR A 53 4.13 -2.87 16.62
N GLN A 54 4.66 -1.76 17.16
CA GLN A 54 5.28 -0.71 16.35
C GLN A 54 6.55 -1.20 15.64
N GLY A 55 6.78 -0.75 14.41
CA GLY A 55 7.90 -1.16 13.55
C GLY A 55 7.59 -2.36 12.67
N THR A 56 6.46 -3.05 12.90
CA THR A 56 6.07 -4.23 12.14
C THR A 56 5.86 -3.92 10.65
N VAL A 57 5.30 -2.77 10.29
CA VAL A 57 5.06 -2.42 8.89
C VAL A 57 6.38 -2.17 8.16
N LEU A 58 7.33 -1.52 8.84
CA LEU A 58 8.68 -1.32 8.32
C LEU A 58 9.39 -2.66 8.11
N ASP A 59 9.36 -3.54 9.12
CA ASP A 59 9.97 -4.87 9.03
C ASP A 59 9.40 -5.69 7.87
N VAL A 60 8.09 -5.61 7.65
CA VAL A 60 7.45 -6.27 6.50
C VAL A 60 7.88 -5.62 5.17
N ALA A 61 8.00 -4.29 5.12
CA ALA A 61 8.46 -3.58 3.93
C ALA A 61 9.89 -3.95 3.53
N VAL A 62 10.77 -4.23 4.50
CA VAL A 62 12.15 -4.72 4.26
C VAL A 62 12.18 -6.04 3.48
N PHE A 63 11.15 -6.88 3.60
CA PHE A 63 11.00 -8.07 2.76
C PHE A 63 10.22 -7.79 1.48
N ALA A 64 9.10 -7.08 1.57
CA ALA A 64 8.19 -6.89 0.45
C ALA A 64 8.82 -6.08 -0.69
N VAL A 65 9.59 -5.02 -0.40
CA VAL A 65 10.17 -4.14 -1.41
C VAL A 65 11.26 -4.84 -2.24
N PRO A 66 12.27 -5.50 -1.65
CA PRO A 66 13.28 -6.23 -2.42
C PRO A 66 12.69 -7.39 -3.24
N PHE A 67 11.76 -8.16 -2.65
CA PHE A 67 11.08 -9.22 -3.39
C PHE A 67 10.26 -8.66 -4.55
N GLY A 68 9.58 -7.53 -4.35
CA GLY A 68 8.86 -6.83 -5.42
C GLY A 68 9.77 -6.35 -6.53
N LEU A 69 10.93 -5.78 -6.20
CA LEU A 69 11.93 -5.36 -7.20
C LEU A 69 12.43 -6.55 -8.03
N VAL A 70 12.80 -7.65 -7.36
CA VAL A 70 13.24 -8.90 -8.02
C VAL A 70 12.12 -9.45 -8.90
N GLY A 71 10.90 -9.52 -8.39
CA GLY A 71 9.78 -10.06 -9.15
C GLY A 71 9.39 -9.21 -10.35
N GLY A 72 9.43 -7.89 -10.20
CA GLY A 72 9.19 -6.99 -11.32
C GLY A 72 10.22 -7.18 -12.42
N ARG A 73 11.48 -7.40 -12.06
CA ARG A 73 12.54 -7.67 -13.03
C ARG A 73 12.34 -9.01 -13.73
N ILE A 74 12.10 -10.08 -12.96
CA ILE A 74 11.83 -11.42 -13.50
C ILE A 74 10.67 -11.38 -14.49
N TYR A 75 9.55 -10.74 -14.12
CA TYR A 75 8.39 -10.66 -15.00
C TYR A 75 8.70 -9.93 -16.31
N HIS A 76 9.41 -8.80 -16.25
CA HIS A 76 9.81 -8.07 -17.46
C HIS A 76 10.71 -8.91 -18.37
N VAL A 77 11.72 -9.60 -17.82
CA VAL A 77 12.62 -10.47 -18.61
C VAL A 77 11.85 -11.64 -19.26
N ILE A 78 10.84 -12.18 -18.58
CA ILE A 78 9.99 -13.26 -19.12
C ILE A 78 9.05 -12.75 -20.21
N THR A 79 8.54 -11.53 -20.09
CA THR A 79 7.54 -10.97 -21.00
C THR A 79 8.15 -10.32 -22.24
N ASP A 80 9.37 -9.79 -22.11
CA ASP A 80 10.12 -9.14 -23.20
C ASP A 80 11.51 -9.82 -23.39
N PRO A 81 11.59 -11.16 -23.60
CA PRO A 81 12.86 -11.88 -23.70
C PRO A 81 13.71 -11.43 -24.89
N GLU A 82 13.07 -10.91 -25.94
CA GLU A 82 13.72 -10.41 -27.15
C GLU A 82 14.67 -9.24 -26.89
N LEU A 83 14.46 -8.47 -25.81
CA LEU A 83 15.35 -7.37 -25.42
C LEU A 83 16.73 -7.86 -24.94
N TYR A 84 16.83 -9.13 -24.54
CA TYR A 84 18.00 -9.68 -23.86
C TYR A 84 18.66 -10.83 -24.61
N PHE A 85 17.86 -11.69 -25.25
CA PHE A 85 18.32 -13.00 -25.74
C PHE A 85 18.32 -13.12 -27.28
N THR A 86 18.02 -12.05 -28.02
CA THR A 86 18.14 -12.04 -29.49
C THR A 86 19.58 -11.79 -29.94
N GLU A 87 19.88 -12.13 -31.20
CA GLU A 87 21.21 -11.94 -31.78
C GLU A 87 21.65 -10.47 -31.70
N GLY A 88 22.86 -10.22 -31.21
CA GLY A 88 23.39 -8.87 -30.98
C GLY A 88 22.99 -8.20 -29.66
N ARG A 89 22.17 -8.85 -28.82
CA ARG A 89 21.86 -8.37 -27.45
C ARG A 89 22.80 -9.02 -26.41
N ASN A 90 22.86 -8.40 -25.23
CA ASN A 90 23.65 -8.89 -24.11
C ASN A 90 22.71 -9.44 -23.01
N PRO A 91 22.72 -10.77 -22.76
CA PRO A 91 21.93 -11.39 -21.70
C PRO A 91 22.17 -10.82 -20.31
N TRP A 92 23.37 -10.29 -20.03
CA TRP A 92 23.68 -9.69 -18.72
C TRP A 92 22.85 -8.43 -18.42
N ASN A 93 22.33 -7.78 -19.47
CA ASN A 93 21.44 -6.64 -19.28
C ASN A 93 20.14 -7.07 -18.55
N ALA A 94 19.78 -8.35 -18.53
CA ALA A 94 18.65 -8.85 -17.74
C ALA A 94 18.78 -8.57 -16.23
N PHE A 95 20.00 -8.31 -15.71
CA PHE A 95 20.23 -7.93 -14.31
C PHE A 95 20.31 -6.41 -14.08
N ALA A 96 20.40 -5.62 -15.15
CA ALA A 96 20.53 -4.16 -15.08
C ALA A 96 19.20 -3.49 -14.72
N ILE A 97 18.82 -3.55 -13.44
CA ILE A 97 17.59 -2.94 -12.92
C ILE A 97 17.58 -1.40 -13.02
N TRP A 98 18.75 -0.78 -13.18
CA TRP A 98 18.92 0.66 -13.34
C TRP A 98 18.57 1.17 -14.74
N ASP A 99 18.49 0.27 -15.73
CA ASP A 99 18.06 0.58 -17.10
C ASP A 99 16.52 0.63 -17.23
N GLY A 100 15.80 0.37 -16.13
CA GLY A 100 14.33 0.28 -16.11
C GLY A 100 13.83 -1.15 -16.34
N GLY A 101 12.63 -1.28 -16.89
CA GLY A 101 12.05 -2.60 -17.20
C GLY A 101 11.68 -3.39 -15.95
N LEU A 102 10.67 -2.90 -15.22
CA LEU A 102 10.09 -3.60 -14.07
C LEU A 102 8.60 -3.80 -14.30
N GLY A 103 8.17 -5.06 -14.38
CA GLY A 103 6.77 -5.43 -14.56
C GLY A 103 5.98 -5.34 -13.26
N ILE A 104 4.88 -4.60 -13.25
CA ILE A 104 4.07 -4.42 -12.03
C ILE A 104 3.48 -5.74 -11.51
N TRP A 105 3.09 -6.66 -12.40
CA TRP A 105 2.51 -7.95 -12.00
C TRP A 105 3.49 -8.83 -11.23
N GLY A 106 4.74 -8.90 -11.70
CA GLY A 106 5.81 -9.58 -10.99
C GLY A 106 6.12 -8.95 -9.64
N ALA A 107 6.12 -7.61 -9.59
CA ALA A 107 6.38 -6.87 -8.37
C ALA A 107 5.31 -7.09 -7.31
N VAL A 108 4.03 -7.07 -7.69
CA VAL A 108 2.90 -7.35 -6.79
C VAL A 108 2.95 -8.80 -6.29
N ALA A 109 3.20 -9.76 -7.19
CA ALA A 109 3.21 -11.17 -6.84
C ALA A 109 4.31 -11.52 -5.83
N LEU A 110 5.57 -11.22 -6.15
CA LEU A 110 6.70 -11.52 -5.26
C LEU A 110 6.76 -10.58 -4.07
N GLY A 111 6.35 -9.32 -4.20
CA GLY A 111 6.19 -8.42 -3.05
C GLY A 111 5.19 -8.96 -2.02
N GLY A 112 4.07 -9.56 -2.49
CA GLY A 112 3.12 -10.28 -1.64
C GLY A 112 3.73 -11.52 -0.96
N VAL A 113 4.59 -12.27 -1.66
CA VAL A 113 5.35 -13.39 -1.07
C VAL A 113 6.30 -12.87 0.02
N GLY A 114 7.03 -11.78 -0.23
CA GLY A 114 7.90 -11.16 0.76
C GLY A 114 7.12 -10.73 2.02
N ALA A 115 5.95 -10.11 1.83
CA ALA A 115 5.07 -9.75 2.93
C ALA A 115 4.56 -10.97 3.71
N TRP A 116 4.17 -12.03 3.00
CA TRP A 116 3.73 -13.30 3.61
C TRP A 116 4.84 -13.95 4.46
N ILE A 117 6.08 -14.00 3.95
CA ILE A 117 7.24 -14.52 4.69
C ILE A 117 7.45 -13.72 5.98
N ALA A 118 7.44 -12.38 5.89
CA ALA A 118 7.63 -11.51 7.04
C ALA A 118 6.52 -11.69 8.10
N CYS A 119 5.25 -11.71 7.68
CA CYS A 119 4.12 -11.95 8.58
C CYS A 119 4.21 -13.31 9.26
N ARG A 120 4.56 -14.37 8.52
CA ARG A 120 4.74 -15.73 9.06
C ARG A 120 5.85 -15.79 10.10
N ARG A 121 6.98 -15.12 9.86
CA ARG A 121 8.10 -15.05 10.81
C ARG A 121 7.70 -14.33 12.09
N LYS A 122 6.94 -13.24 11.99
CA LYS A 122 6.46 -12.45 13.14
C LYS A 122 5.24 -13.04 13.84
N GLY A 123 4.57 -14.02 13.25
CA GLY A 123 3.38 -14.63 13.83
C GLY A 123 2.11 -13.80 13.67
N ILE A 124 2.09 -12.80 12.79
CA ILE A 124 0.95 -11.89 12.62
C ILE A 124 0.06 -12.28 11.42
N PRO A 125 -1.25 -12.00 11.49
CA PRO A 125 -2.18 -12.29 10.39
C PRO A 125 -1.98 -11.29 9.23
N LEU A 126 -1.51 -11.81 8.08
CA LEU A 126 -1.35 -11.03 6.85
C LEU A 126 -2.62 -10.26 6.44
N PRO A 127 -3.86 -10.80 6.53
CA PRO A 127 -5.06 -10.04 6.18
C PRO A 127 -5.28 -8.80 7.05
N ALA A 128 -4.98 -8.88 8.35
CA ALA A 128 -5.10 -7.74 9.25
C ALA A 128 -4.07 -6.65 8.91
N LEU A 129 -2.84 -7.05 8.58
CA LEU A 129 -1.80 -6.13 8.12
C LEU A 129 -2.22 -5.48 6.79
N ALA A 130 -2.69 -6.28 5.83
CA ALA A 130 -3.18 -5.81 4.54
C ALA A 130 -4.28 -4.74 4.71
N ASP A 131 -5.23 -4.98 5.62
CA ASP A 131 -6.28 -4.02 5.96
C ASP A 131 -5.75 -2.73 6.61
N ALA A 132 -4.67 -2.81 7.36
CA ALA A 132 -4.05 -1.64 8.00
C ALA A 132 -3.35 -0.76 6.96
N ILE A 133 -2.59 -1.37 6.05
CA ILE A 133 -1.77 -0.68 5.06
C ILE A 133 -2.52 -0.28 3.78
N ALA A 134 -3.71 -0.85 3.52
CA ALA A 134 -4.47 -0.60 2.28
C ALA A 134 -4.65 0.90 1.93
N PRO A 135 -5.06 1.80 2.87
CA PRO A 135 -5.14 3.23 2.56
C PRO A 135 -3.79 3.87 2.22
N GLY A 136 -2.73 3.43 2.88
CA GLY A 136 -1.36 3.89 2.63
C GLY A 136 -0.88 3.49 1.24
N ILE A 137 -1.15 2.25 0.81
CA ILE A 137 -0.78 1.74 -0.52
C ILE A 137 -1.47 2.57 -1.61
N ILE A 138 -2.78 2.75 -1.54
CA ILE A 138 -3.47 3.47 -2.62
C ILE A 138 -3.14 4.97 -2.64
N ALA A 139 -2.87 5.59 -1.50
CA ALA A 139 -2.35 6.95 -1.46
C ALA A 139 -0.94 7.05 -2.05
N ALA A 140 -0.09 6.04 -1.82
CA ALA A 140 1.20 5.94 -2.50
C ALA A 140 1.05 5.80 -4.02
N GLN A 141 0.05 5.05 -4.50
CA GLN A 141 -0.28 4.99 -5.93
C GLN A 141 -0.70 6.37 -6.46
N ALA A 142 -1.46 7.16 -5.70
CA ALA A 142 -1.81 8.53 -6.06
C ALA A 142 -0.56 9.42 -6.22
N ILE A 143 0.40 9.34 -5.30
CA ILE A 143 1.69 10.06 -5.41
C ILE A 143 2.49 9.56 -6.62
N GLY A 144 2.50 8.25 -6.87
CA GLY A 144 3.17 7.67 -8.03
C GLY A 144 2.68 8.24 -9.37
N ARG A 145 1.40 8.63 -9.46
CA ARG A 145 0.84 9.28 -10.67
C ARG A 145 1.44 10.65 -10.96
N LEU A 146 1.94 11.36 -9.94
CA LEU A 146 2.71 12.59 -10.17
C LEU A 146 4.00 12.30 -10.93
N GLY A 147 4.58 11.10 -10.77
CA GLY A 147 5.70 10.66 -11.59
C GLY A 147 5.35 10.65 -13.08
N ASN A 148 4.18 10.11 -13.46
CA ASN A 148 3.74 10.09 -14.85
C ASN A 148 3.54 11.51 -15.42
N TYR A 149 3.08 12.44 -14.58
CA TYR A 149 2.98 13.85 -14.93
C TYR A 149 4.35 14.48 -15.25
N PHE A 150 5.37 14.24 -14.42
CA PHE A 150 6.74 14.71 -14.70
C PHE A 150 7.36 14.03 -15.93
N ASN A 151 7.07 12.75 -16.15
CA ASN A 151 7.56 12.00 -17.30
C ASN A 151 6.82 12.31 -18.61
N GLN A 152 5.70 13.04 -18.57
CA GLN A 152 4.80 13.23 -19.72
C GLN A 152 4.42 11.89 -20.37
N GLU A 153 3.88 10.96 -19.57
CA GLU A 153 3.52 9.62 -20.05
C GLU A 153 2.13 9.17 -19.56
N LEU A 154 1.60 8.12 -20.20
CA LEU A 154 0.34 7.45 -19.87
C LEU A 154 -0.91 8.35 -19.90
N TYR A 155 -0.87 9.46 -20.63
CA TYR A 155 -1.99 10.38 -20.85
C TYR A 155 -3.05 9.80 -21.80
N GLY A 156 -4.21 10.46 -21.88
CA GLY A 156 -5.33 10.02 -22.75
C GLY A 156 -5.32 10.66 -24.14
N ALA A 157 -6.45 10.55 -24.83
CA ALA A 157 -6.65 11.20 -26.12
C ALA A 157 -6.73 12.73 -26.00
N HIS A 158 -6.67 13.40 -27.16
CA HIS A 158 -6.94 14.83 -27.28
C HIS A 158 -8.27 15.21 -26.60
N THR A 159 -8.32 16.37 -25.96
CA THR A 159 -9.49 16.85 -25.24
C THR A 159 -9.65 18.36 -25.35
N ASP A 160 -10.88 18.83 -25.53
CA ASP A 160 -11.21 20.25 -25.50
C ASP A 160 -11.59 20.76 -24.10
N LEU A 161 -11.48 19.89 -23.08
CA LEU A 161 -11.83 20.24 -21.71
C LEU A 161 -10.87 21.29 -21.13
N PRO A 162 -11.35 22.20 -20.27
CA PRO A 162 -10.53 23.31 -19.79
C PRO A 162 -9.39 22.88 -18.88
N TRP A 163 -9.38 21.64 -18.35
CA TRP A 163 -8.29 21.06 -17.54
C TRP A 163 -7.41 20.08 -18.33
N GLY A 164 -7.40 20.16 -19.66
CA GLY A 164 -6.53 19.32 -20.49
C GLY A 164 -5.04 19.49 -20.14
N LEU A 165 -4.27 18.42 -20.26
CA LEU A 165 -2.82 18.41 -20.02
C LEU A 165 -2.09 18.76 -21.31
N GLU A 166 -1.18 19.71 -21.24
CA GLU A 166 -0.29 20.03 -22.36
C GLU A 166 0.95 19.13 -22.31
N ILE A 167 1.28 18.50 -23.43
CA ILE A 167 2.49 17.70 -23.61
C ILE A 167 3.43 18.46 -24.53
N TYR A 168 4.73 18.46 -24.23
CA TYR A 168 5.73 19.22 -24.97
C TYR A 168 6.77 18.29 -25.60
N GLN A 169 7.25 18.66 -26.78
CA GLN A 169 8.41 18.00 -27.36
C GLN A 169 9.65 18.30 -26.50
N ARG A 170 10.37 17.24 -26.11
CA ARG A 170 11.60 17.33 -25.33
C ARG A 170 12.81 16.93 -26.17
N PHE A 171 13.93 17.61 -25.93
CA PHE A 171 15.20 17.38 -26.62
C PHE A 171 16.32 17.17 -25.62
N ASN A 172 17.24 16.28 -25.98
CA ASN A 172 18.48 16.08 -25.24
C ASN A 172 19.35 17.35 -25.36
N PRO A 173 19.75 17.99 -24.24
CA PRO A 173 20.50 19.25 -24.29
C PRO A 173 21.88 19.14 -24.95
N GLN A 174 22.49 17.95 -24.98
CA GLN A 174 23.82 17.72 -25.53
C GLN A 174 23.80 17.39 -27.02
N THR A 175 22.84 16.57 -27.46
CA THR A 175 22.78 16.09 -28.85
C THR A 175 21.76 16.83 -29.69
N GLY A 176 20.81 17.54 -29.07
CA GLY A 176 19.67 18.15 -29.75
C GLY A 176 18.66 17.13 -30.30
N ALA A 177 18.88 15.83 -30.08
CA ALA A 177 17.98 14.78 -30.53
C ALA A 177 16.70 14.75 -29.67
N PRO A 178 15.54 14.36 -30.24
CA PRO A 178 14.33 14.10 -29.47
C PRO A 178 14.58 13.10 -28.33
N ASP A 179 14.16 13.45 -27.12
CA ASP A 179 14.27 12.61 -25.93
C ASP A 179 13.10 12.91 -24.99
N GLY A 180 12.05 12.09 -25.05
CA GLY A 180 10.83 12.31 -24.25
C GLY A 180 11.02 12.11 -22.75
N LEU A 181 12.00 11.27 -22.34
CA LEU A 181 12.15 10.85 -20.96
C LEU A 181 13.18 11.73 -20.21
N ALA A 182 14.37 11.91 -20.77
CA ALA A 182 15.47 12.66 -20.15
C ALA A 182 15.73 14.03 -20.79
N GLY A 183 15.03 14.36 -21.88
CA GLY A 183 15.14 15.66 -22.52
C GLY A 183 14.47 16.80 -21.75
N VAL A 184 14.67 18.00 -22.28
CA VAL A 184 14.09 19.26 -21.77
C VAL A 184 13.25 19.90 -22.87
N ALA A 185 12.08 20.42 -22.51
CA ALA A 185 11.26 21.20 -23.42
C ALA A 185 11.94 22.55 -23.72
N THR A 186 12.16 22.85 -25.00
CA THR A 186 12.85 24.07 -25.45
C THR A 186 11.90 25.18 -25.91
N GLY A 187 10.59 24.98 -25.81
CA GLY A 187 9.58 25.96 -26.17
C GLY A 187 8.27 25.75 -25.41
N ASN A 188 7.37 26.72 -25.55
CA ASN A 188 6.06 26.75 -24.88
C ASN A 188 4.93 26.30 -25.81
N ILE A 189 5.25 25.64 -26.93
CA ILE A 189 4.27 25.17 -27.90
C ILE A 189 4.03 23.69 -27.61
N PRO A 190 2.82 23.30 -27.16
CA PRO A 190 2.48 21.89 -26.98
C PRO A 190 2.53 21.10 -28.28
N LEU A 191 2.61 19.78 -28.17
CA LEU A 191 2.49 18.88 -29.32
C LEU A 191 1.14 19.05 -30.02
N PRO A 192 1.05 18.76 -31.34
CA PRO A 192 -0.19 18.95 -32.10
C PRO A 192 -1.44 18.26 -31.53
N ASP A 193 -1.27 17.10 -30.88
CA ASP A 193 -2.38 16.35 -30.28
C ASP A 193 -2.74 16.82 -28.85
N SER A 194 -2.05 17.83 -28.33
CA SER A 194 -2.35 18.47 -27.04
C SER A 194 -3.37 19.60 -27.18
N PRO A 195 -4.19 19.87 -26.15
CA PRO A 195 -4.17 19.23 -24.84
C PRO A 195 -4.84 17.85 -24.82
N VAL A 196 -4.39 16.98 -23.91
CA VAL A 196 -4.87 15.59 -23.75
C VAL A 196 -5.56 15.39 -22.41
N HIS A 197 -6.35 14.33 -22.29
CA HIS A 197 -6.94 13.96 -21.00
C HIS A 197 -5.84 13.69 -19.94
N PRO A 198 -5.81 14.41 -18.80
CA PRO A 198 -4.87 14.19 -17.69
C PRO A 198 -5.24 12.92 -16.90
N THR A 199 -5.05 11.74 -17.49
CA THR A 199 -5.30 10.46 -16.82
C THR A 199 -4.54 10.34 -15.50
N PHE A 200 -3.33 10.89 -15.38
CA PHE A 200 -2.58 10.94 -14.12
C PHE A 200 -3.40 11.60 -13.00
N LEU A 201 -4.09 12.71 -13.31
CA LEU A 201 -4.89 13.48 -12.36
C LEU A 201 -6.16 12.72 -12.02
N TYR A 202 -6.81 12.13 -13.03
CA TYR A 202 -7.99 11.29 -12.83
C TYR A 202 -7.68 10.09 -11.93
N GLU A 203 -6.56 9.39 -12.16
CA GLU A 203 -6.10 8.27 -11.32
C GLU A 203 -5.69 8.75 -9.92
N LEU A 204 -5.02 9.89 -9.81
CA LEU A 204 -4.63 10.47 -8.52
C LEU A 204 -5.86 10.77 -7.67
N ILE A 205 -6.83 11.50 -8.21
CA ILE A 205 -8.07 11.85 -7.52
C ILE A 205 -8.83 10.58 -7.14
N TRP A 206 -8.99 9.64 -8.09
CA TRP A 206 -9.67 8.37 -7.83
C TRP A 206 -9.00 7.59 -6.70
N ASN A 207 -7.67 7.47 -6.71
CA ASN A 207 -6.91 6.78 -5.68
C ASN A 207 -7.11 7.43 -4.29
N LEU A 208 -7.13 8.75 -4.21
CA LEU A 208 -7.43 9.46 -2.96
C LEU A 208 -8.88 9.25 -2.49
N LEU A 209 -9.85 9.23 -3.42
CA LEU A 209 -11.25 8.91 -3.10
C LEU A 209 -11.39 7.49 -2.55
N ILE A 210 -10.71 6.50 -3.14
CA ILE A 210 -10.70 5.13 -2.61
C ILE A 210 -9.95 5.06 -1.27
N ALA A 211 -8.86 5.80 -1.07
CA ALA A 211 -8.21 5.90 0.24
C ALA A 211 -9.19 6.39 1.31
N ALA A 212 -9.93 7.45 1.01
CA ALA A 212 -10.97 8.00 1.89
C ALA A 212 -12.11 7.00 2.13
N LEU A 213 -12.57 6.32 1.08
CA LEU A 213 -13.59 5.27 1.16
C LEU A 213 -13.16 4.13 2.08
N VAL A 214 -11.94 3.62 1.92
CA VAL A 214 -11.42 2.52 2.74
C VAL A 214 -11.29 2.97 4.19
N VAL A 215 -10.79 4.18 4.47
CA VAL A 215 -10.69 4.71 5.83
C VAL A 215 -12.07 4.89 6.47
N TRP A 216 -13.02 5.45 5.73
CA TRP A 216 -14.40 5.64 6.20
C TRP A 216 -15.07 4.29 6.50
N ALA A 217 -15.02 3.34 5.56
CA ALA A 217 -15.62 2.03 5.72
C ALA A 217 -14.97 1.24 6.86
N ASP A 218 -13.65 1.30 6.97
CA ASP A 218 -12.90 0.64 8.04
C ASP A 218 -13.26 1.20 9.43
N ARG A 219 -13.46 2.52 9.56
CA ARG A 219 -13.93 3.14 10.81
C ARG A 219 -15.38 2.83 11.11
N ARG A 220 -16.26 2.89 10.11
CA ARG A 220 -17.72 2.73 10.28
C ARG A 220 -18.14 1.29 10.53
N PHE A 221 -17.48 0.33 9.89
CA PHE A 221 -17.84 -1.09 9.92
C PHE A 221 -16.82 -1.97 10.65
N LYS A 222 -15.72 -1.38 11.15
CA LYS A 222 -14.63 -2.09 11.82
C LYS A 222 -14.14 -3.28 10.98
N LEU A 223 -13.76 -3.00 9.74
CA LEU A 223 -13.34 -4.04 8.79
C LEU A 223 -12.10 -4.80 9.30
N GLY A 224 -12.13 -6.11 9.13
CA GLY A 224 -11.05 -7.05 9.43
C GLY A 224 -11.05 -8.19 8.41
N HIS A 225 -10.16 -9.16 8.59
CA HIS A 225 -10.02 -10.34 7.74
C HIS A 225 -9.72 -10.04 6.27
N GLY A 226 -9.02 -8.94 5.97
CA GLY A 226 -8.65 -8.55 4.60
C GLY A 226 -9.75 -7.80 3.85
N ARG A 227 -10.86 -7.43 4.52
CA ARG A 227 -12.01 -6.78 3.87
C ARG A 227 -11.71 -5.35 3.44
N ALA A 228 -10.92 -4.61 4.20
CA ALA A 228 -10.51 -3.25 3.81
C ALA A 228 -9.55 -3.29 2.62
N PHE A 229 -8.65 -4.28 2.57
CA PHE A 229 -7.79 -4.52 1.42
C PHE A 229 -8.59 -4.93 0.18
N ALA A 230 -9.59 -5.81 0.32
CA ALA A 230 -10.48 -6.17 -0.78
C ALA A 230 -11.30 -4.98 -1.29
N LEU A 231 -11.78 -4.11 -0.40
CA LEU A 231 -12.45 -2.87 -0.78
C LEU A 231 -11.52 -1.94 -1.56
N TYR A 232 -10.26 -1.82 -1.14
CA TYR A 232 -9.22 -1.12 -1.89
C TYR A 232 -9.07 -1.69 -3.32
N VAL A 233 -8.85 -3.00 -3.43
CA VAL A 233 -8.63 -3.68 -4.72
C VAL A 233 -9.85 -3.51 -5.65
N GLY A 234 -11.06 -3.69 -5.11
CA GLY A 234 -12.31 -3.48 -5.86
C GLY A 234 -12.48 -2.02 -6.29
N GLY A 235 -12.26 -1.06 -5.40
CA GLY A 235 -12.37 0.36 -5.72
C GLY A 235 -11.35 0.81 -6.77
N TYR A 236 -10.10 0.35 -6.67
CA TYR A 236 -9.05 0.66 -7.63
C TYR A 236 -9.37 0.12 -9.03
N THR A 237 -9.83 -1.13 -9.13
CA THR A 237 -10.15 -1.77 -10.42
C THR A 237 -11.32 -1.11 -11.15
N VAL A 238 -12.31 -0.58 -10.43
CA VAL A 238 -13.36 0.26 -11.04
C VAL A 238 -12.76 1.47 -11.73
N GLY A 239 -11.86 2.19 -11.05
CA GLY A 239 -11.12 3.32 -11.61
C GLY A 239 -10.32 2.93 -12.85
N ARG A 240 -9.60 1.81 -12.75
CA ARG A 240 -8.77 1.28 -13.82
C ARG A 240 -9.57 0.97 -15.09
N CYS A 241 -10.79 0.46 -14.98
CA CYS A 241 -11.63 0.16 -16.14
C CYS A 241 -11.87 1.39 -17.03
N TRP A 242 -12.39 2.50 -16.49
CA TRP A 242 -12.74 3.66 -17.32
C TRP A 242 -11.52 4.49 -17.73
N ILE A 243 -10.49 4.54 -16.88
CA ILE A 243 -9.26 5.29 -17.22
C ILE A 243 -8.45 4.58 -18.31
N GLU A 244 -8.39 3.25 -18.27
CA GLU A 244 -7.74 2.46 -19.31
C GLU A 244 -8.44 2.60 -20.67
N LEU A 245 -9.76 2.87 -20.70
CA LEU A 245 -10.49 3.12 -21.94
C LEU A 245 -10.19 4.50 -22.55
N MET A 246 -9.76 5.49 -21.74
CA MET A 246 -9.37 6.81 -22.23
C MET A 246 -7.91 6.88 -22.71
N ARG A 247 -7.11 5.88 -22.34
CA ARG A 247 -5.68 5.81 -22.64
C ARG A 247 -5.42 5.52 -24.11
N THR A 248 -4.37 6.14 -24.65
CA THR A 248 -3.98 6.05 -26.07
C THR A 248 -2.65 5.34 -26.29
N ASP A 249 -1.93 4.96 -25.24
CA ASP A 249 -0.68 4.20 -25.33
C ASP A 249 -0.88 2.80 -25.92
N THR A 250 0.19 2.24 -26.49
CA THR A 250 0.18 0.90 -27.06
C THR A 250 -0.12 -0.15 -25.97
N ALA A 251 -1.12 -0.99 -26.22
CA ALA A 251 -1.49 -2.07 -25.32
C ALA A 251 -1.95 -3.29 -26.10
N ASN A 252 -1.73 -4.47 -25.51
CA ASN A 252 -2.26 -5.72 -26.05
C ASN A 252 -3.78 -5.75 -25.91
N HIS A 253 -4.47 -6.17 -26.97
CA HIS A 253 -5.92 -6.26 -27.02
C HIS A 253 -6.36 -7.72 -27.08
N ILE A 254 -7.40 -8.06 -26.33
CA ILE A 254 -8.09 -9.35 -26.35
C ILE A 254 -9.57 -9.04 -26.52
N LEU A 255 -10.20 -9.61 -27.56
CA LEU A 255 -11.62 -9.38 -27.87
C LEU A 255 -12.00 -7.89 -27.98
N GLY A 256 -11.12 -7.07 -28.56
CA GLY A 256 -11.35 -5.63 -28.76
C GLY A 256 -11.15 -4.75 -27.51
N LEU A 257 -10.80 -5.34 -26.36
CA LEU A 257 -10.49 -4.60 -25.12
C LEU A 257 -9.03 -4.76 -24.73
N ARG A 258 -8.45 -3.72 -24.13
CA ARG A 258 -7.10 -3.77 -23.55
C ARG A 258 -7.03 -4.88 -22.48
N VAL A 259 -5.92 -5.62 -22.43
CA VAL A 259 -5.69 -6.69 -21.42
C VAL A 259 -5.95 -6.20 -19.99
N ASN A 260 -5.53 -4.98 -19.67
CA ASN A 260 -5.72 -4.37 -18.36
C ASN A 260 -7.20 -4.19 -17.97
N VAL A 261 -8.11 -4.04 -18.92
CA VAL A 261 -9.57 -3.98 -18.67
C VAL A 261 -10.06 -5.35 -18.23
N TRP A 262 -9.67 -6.42 -18.94
CA TRP A 262 -9.98 -7.79 -18.55
C TRP A 262 -9.44 -8.14 -17.17
N THR A 263 -8.18 -7.77 -16.90
CA THR A 263 -7.61 -8.02 -15.56
C THR A 263 -8.35 -7.25 -14.48
N SER A 264 -8.77 -6.01 -14.76
CA SER A 264 -9.57 -5.22 -13.81
C SER A 264 -10.92 -5.87 -13.52
N ILE A 265 -11.61 -6.40 -14.53
CA ILE A 265 -12.89 -7.12 -14.36
C ILE A 265 -12.71 -8.37 -13.47
N LEU A 266 -11.71 -9.20 -13.77
CA LEU A 266 -11.46 -10.44 -13.03
C LEU A 266 -11.06 -10.16 -11.57
N VAL A 267 -10.16 -9.19 -11.36
CA VAL A 267 -9.70 -8.80 -10.02
C VAL A 267 -10.83 -8.13 -9.24
N PHE A 268 -11.68 -7.32 -9.88
CA PHE A 268 -12.87 -6.75 -9.25
C PHE A 268 -13.84 -7.85 -8.78
N ALA A 269 -14.17 -8.81 -9.64
CA ALA A 269 -15.03 -9.93 -9.29
C ALA A 269 -14.45 -10.74 -8.12
N GLY A 270 -13.15 -11.04 -8.15
CA GLY A 270 -12.44 -11.70 -7.06
C GLY A 270 -12.49 -10.91 -5.74
N ALA A 271 -12.30 -9.59 -5.80
CA ALA A 271 -12.39 -8.72 -4.63
C ALA A 271 -13.79 -8.69 -4.03
N VAL A 272 -14.85 -8.63 -4.85
CA VAL A 272 -16.25 -8.67 -4.40
C VAL A 272 -16.56 -10.01 -3.75
N VAL A 273 -16.20 -11.12 -4.39
CA VAL A 273 -16.38 -12.47 -3.82
C VAL A 273 -15.65 -12.59 -2.49
N TYR A 274 -14.39 -12.14 -2.43
CA TYR A 274 -13.62 -12.16 -1.19
C TYR A 274 -14.27 -11.32 -0.09
N LEU A 275 -14.76 -10.11 -0.41
CA LEU A 275 -15.40 -9.23 0.57
C LEU A 275 -16.66 -9.86 1.18
N VAL A 276 -17.45 -10.57 0.36
CA VAL A 276 -18.64 -11.32 0.81
C VAL A 276 -18.25 -12.51 1.68
N VAL A 277 -17.27 -13.31 1.24
CA VAL A 277 -16.83 -14.52 1.98
C VAL A 277 -16.14 -14.15 3.29
N ALA A 278 -15.24 -13.17 3.28
CA ALA A 278 -14.55 -12.68 4.47
C ALA A 278 -15.52 -11.98 5.44
N GLY A 279 -16.61 -11.39 4.94
CA GLY A 279 -17.69 -10.85 5.77
C GLY A 279 -18.36 -11.90 6.67
N ARG A 280 -18.28 -13.18 6.32
CA ARG A 280 -18.82 -14.29 7.12
C ARG A 280 -17.89 -14.75 8.25
N ARG A 281 -16.65 -14.25 8.31
CA ARG A 281 -15.63 -14.64 9.31
C ARG A 281 -15.78 -13.94 10.66
N GLY A 282 -16.84 -13.15 10.84
CA GLY A 282 -17.15 -12.51 12.12
C GLY A 282 -16.49 -11.14 12.32
N PRO A 283 -16.37 -10.67 13.57
CA PRO A 283 -15.84 -9.35 13.90
C PRO A 283 -14.34 -9.23 13.57
N ARG A 284 -13.80 -8.00 13.64
CA ARG A 284 -12.37 -7.74 13.44
C ARG A 284 -11.49 -8.60 14.35
N GLU A 285 -10.29 -8.92 13.87
CA GLU A 285 -9.24 -9.60 14.64
C GLU A 285 -8.99 -8.92 16.00
N ALA A 286 -8.76 -9.74 17.03
CA ALA A 286 -8.46 -9.27 18.38
C ALA A 286 -7.06 -8.63 18.46
N PRO A 287 -6.87 -7.56 19.25
CA PRO A 287 -5.57 -6.87 19.38
C PRO A 287 -4.40 -7.79 19.75
N GLU A 288 -4.67 -8.81 20.57
CA GLU A 288 -3.68 -9.81 21.01
C GLU A 288 -3.05 -10.54 19.82
N SER A 289 -3.86 -10.90 18.81
CA SER A 289 -3.38 -11.59 17.60
C SER A 289 -2.50 -10.72 16.69
N LEU A 290 -2.41 -9.41 16.96
CA LEU A 290 -1.64 -8.46 16.17
C LEU A 290 -0.27 -8.15 16.80
N ARG A 291 0.00 -8.62 18.02
CA ARG A 291 1.31 -8.49 18.65
C ARG A 291 2.32 -9.40 17.95
N SER A 292 3.52 -8.89 17.73
CA SER A 292 4.61 -9.69 17.17
C SER A 292 5.13 -10.67 18.23
N LYS A 293 5.56 -11.85 17.81
CA LYS A 293 6.28 -12.81 18.68
C LYS A 293 7.49 -12.19 19.38
N ASP A 294 8.16 -11.24 18.71
CA ASP A 294 9.30 -10.52 19.29
C ASP A 294 8.90 -9.68 20.51
N ASP A 295 7.71 -9.08 20.46
CA ASP A 295 7.14 -8.26 21.52
C ASP A 295 6.69 -9.12 22.69
N GLU A 296 6.02 -10.25 22.39
CA GLU A 296 5.62 -11.25 23.39
C GLU A 296 6.82 -11.79 24.17
N ARG A 297 7.91 -12.16 23.47
CA ARG A 297 9.16 -12.61 24.12
C ARG A 297 9.75 -11.54 25.03
N ARG A 298 9.81 -10.30 24.55
CA ARG A 298 10.33 -9.19 25.34
C ARG A 298 9.49 -8.91 26.59
N THR A 299 8.16 -9.02 26.50
CA THR A 299 7.29 -8.89 27.67
C THR A 299 7.46 -10.03 28.66
N ALA A 300 7.68 -11.27 28.17
CA ALA A 300 7.92 -12.44 29.01
C ALA A 300 9.28 -12.36 29.73
N ASP A 301 10.33 -11.88 29.07
CA ASP A 301 11.65 -11.69 29.70
C ASP A 301 11.67 -10.59 30.77
N THR A 302 10.76 -9.60 30.66
CA THR A 302 10.59 -8.55 31.68
C THR A 302 9.61 -8.91 32.79
N ALA A 303 8.84 -9.98 32.63
CA ALA A 303 7.97 -10.50 33.69
C ALA A 303 8.86 -11.26 34.69
N ASP A 304 9.02 -10.69 35.87
CA ASP A 304 9.77 -11.27 36.99
C ASP A 304 9.32 -12.73 37.26
N PRO A 305 10.22 -13.74 37.29
CA PRO A 305 9.86 -15.11 37.65
C PRO A 305 9.33 -15.26 39.09
N ALA A 306 9.41 -14.22 39.92
CA ALA A 306 9.13 -14.28 41.35
C ALA A 306 7.66 -14.11 41.76
N ALA A 307 6.69 -14.14 40.84
CA ALA A 307 5.27 -14.21 41.19
C ALA A 307 4.75 -15.65 41.06
N GLU A 308 5.18 -16.52 41.96
CA GLU A 308 4.50 -17.78 42.24
C GLU A 308 3.04 -17.47 42.63
N PRO A 309 2.04 -18.18 42.08
CA PRO A 309 0.68 -18.06 42.60
C PRO A 309 0.70 -18.58 44.03
N ALA A 310 0.35 -17.73 44.99
CA ALA A 310 0.13 -18.16 46.36
C ALA A 310 -1.03 -19.18 46.35
N ASP A 311 -0.69 -20.45 46.56
CA ASP A 311 -1.65 -21.53 46.79
C ASP A 311 -2.54 -21.16 47.99
N PRO A 312 -3.87 -21.19 47.85
CA PRO A 312 -4.74 -21.21 49.00
C PRO A 312 -4.84 -22.65 49.52
N GLU A 313 -4.78 -22.80 50.84
CA GLU A 313 -5.04 -24.03 51.63
C GLU A 313 -3.87 -24.97 51.92
N SER A 314 -3.24 -24.77 53.09
CA SER A 314 -3.02 -25.87 54.03
C SER A 314 -2.86 -25.36 55.48
N THR A 315 -3.96 -25.34 56.23
CA THR A 315 -3.88 -25.44 57.70
C THR A 315 -4.95 -26.44 58.13
N SER A 316 -4.54 -27.69 58.34
CA SER A 316 -5.30 -28.70 59.08
C SER A 316 -4.49 -29.12 60.31
N ASP A 317 -5.06 -28.80 61.48
CA ASP A 317 -5.15 -29.55 62.74
C ASP A 317 -3.93 -30.20 63.40
N THR A 318 -3.74 -29.92 64.70
CA THR A 318 -3.72 -30.94 65.78
C THR A 318 -3.99 -30.31 67.17
N GLU A 319 -5.14 -30.71 67.72
CA GLU A 319 -5.64 -30.94 69.10
C GLU A 319 -4.90 -30.51 70.40
N ALA A 320 -5.72 -29.86 71.27
CA ALA A 320 -6.07 -30.16 72.68
C ALA A 320 -5.05 -30.07 73.85
N ARG A 321 -5.35 -29.20 74.85
CA ARG A 321 -5.91 -29.56 76.19
C ARG A 321 -5.95 -28.37 77.19
N ASP A 322 -7.13 -28.23 77.81
CA ASP A 322 -7.53 -27.77 79.16
C ASP A 322 -6.71 -26.72 79.96
N GLU A 323 -7.36 -25.61 80.36
CA GLU A 323 -7.83 -25.36 81.75
C GLU A 323 -8.60 -24.02 81.87
N VAL A 324 -9.63 -24.04 82.73
CA VAL A 324 -10.59 -23.00 83.17
C VAL A 324 -10.26 -22.69 84.66
N PRO A 325 -10.71 -21.63 85.40
CA PRO A 325 -11.72 -20.57 85.14
C PRO A 325 -11.32 -19.11 85.53
N ALA A 326 -12.17 -18.12 85.18
CA ALA A 326 -13.01 -17.38 86.16
C ALA A 326 -13.34 -15.91 85.77
N THR A 327 -14.66 -15.65 85.63
CA THR A 327 -15.43 -14.50 86.16
C THR A 327 -15.16 -13.07 85.66
N ALA A 328 -16.12 -12.47 84.92
CA ALA A 328 -17.23 -11.65 85.46
C ALA A 328 -17.59 -10.38 84.64
N LYS A 329 -18.93 -10.19 84.55
CA LYS A 329 -19.73 -8.95 84.41
C LYS A 329 -20.00 -8.36 83.02
N GLY A 330 -21.30 -8.28 82.70
CA GLY A 330 -21.88 -7.16 81.94
C GLY A 330 -23.07 -7.52 81.06
N GLU A 331 -24.29 -7.42 81.61
CA GLU A 331 -25.59 -7.48 80.94
C GLU A 331 -26.44 -6.31 81.53
N PRO A 332 -27.61 -5.87 81.01
CA PRO A 332 -28.30 -6.00 79.70
C PRO A 332 -28.67 -4.62 79.07
N GLU A 333 -29.29 -4.59 77.87
CA GLU A 333 -30.67 -4.06 77.69
C GLU A 333 -31.22 -4.13 76.24
N ARG A 334 -32.28 -4.93 76.11
CA ARG A 334 -33.55 -4.83 75.33
C ARG A 334 -33.58 -4.44 73.84
N PRO A 335 -34.28 -5.26 73.01
CA PRO A 335 -34.84 -4.85 71.73
C PRO A 335 -36.37 -4.65 71.77
N GLY A 336 -36.90 -3.75 70.94
CA GLY A 336 -38.31 -3.73 70.56
C GLY A 336 -38.83 -2.35 70.16
N GLU A 337 -39.10 -2.13 68.87
CA GLU A 337 -40.46 -2.00 68.31
C GLU A 337 -40.43 -1.47 66.86
N SER A 338 -41.27 -2.12 66.04
CA SER A 338 -41.89 -1.73 64.76
C SER A 338 -41.02 -1.25 63.59
#